data_AF-A0A348YC29-F1
#
_entry.id   AF-A0A348YC29-F1
#
_cell.length_a   1.000
_cell.length_b   1.000
_cell.length_c   1.000
_cell.angle_alpha   90.00
_cell.angle_beta   90.00
_cell.angle_gamma   90.00
#
_symmetry.space_group_name_H-M   'P 1'
#
loop_
_entity.id
_entity.type
_entity.pdbx_description
1 polymer ?
#
loop_
_entity_poly.entity_id
_entity_poly.type
_entity_poly.pdbx_seq_one_letter_code
_entity_poly.pdbx_strand_id
1 'polypeptide(L)' 'MNQTADILDLATQAIQQDIDAVLATVVRTEGSAYRQSGAMMLICADGRSVGMISGGCLEPHIIKRAFWLTRNG' A
#
# COMPACT_ATOMS: atom_id res chain seq x y z
N MET A 1 -4.55 -2.03 -16.70
CA MET A 1 -3.70 -1.75 -15.53
C MET A 1 -3.73 -2.98 -14.64
N ASN A 2 -2.58 -3.62 -14.46
CA ASN A 2 -2.43 -4.83 -13.66
C ASN A 2 -1.87 -4.40 -12.31
N GLN A 3 -2.74 -4.24 -11.31
CA GLN A 3 -2.40 -3.73 -9.98
C GLN A 3 -1.19 -4.43 -9.37
N THR A 4 -1.01 -5.73 -9.62
CA THR A 4 0.14 -6.50 -9.13
C THR A 4 1.44 -6.11 -9.83
N ALA A 5 1.42 -5.92 -11.15
CA ALA A 5 2.60 -5.48 -11.90
C ALA A 5 3.03 -4.08 -11.45
N ASP A 6 2.07 -3.16 -11.32
CA ASP A 6 2.36 -1.79 -10.90
C ASP A 6 2.97 -1.75 -9.47
N ILE A 7 2.53 -2.63 -8.56
CA ILE A 7 3.12 -2.80 -7.23
C ILE A 7 4.57 -3.32 -7.31
N LEU A 8 4.83 -4.33 -8.14
CA LEU A 8 6.16 -4.90 -8.30
C LEU A 8 7.14 -3.89 -8.92
N ASP A 9 6.68 -3.10 -9.88
CA ASP A 9 7.48 -2.05 -10.52
C ASP A 9 7.86 -0.97 -9.50
N LEU A 10 6.91 -0.46 -8.72
CA LEU A 10 7.21 0.55 -7.69
C LEU A 10 8.08 -0.02 -6.57
N ALA A 11 7.85 -1.27 -6.15
CA ALA A 11 8.70 -1.94 -5.15
C ALA A 11 10.14 -2.08 -5.64
N THR A 12 10.33 -2.45 -6.90
CA THR A 12 11.66 -2.56 -7.51
C THR A 12 12.37 -1.21 -7.52
N GLN A 13 11.67 -0.14 -7.87
CA GLN A 13 12.21 1.22 -7.84
C GLN A 13 12.59 1.66 -6.41
N ALA A 14 11.74 1.37 -5.42
CA ALA A 14 12.01 1.71 -4.03
C ALA A 14 13.27 1.00 -3.51
N ILE A 15 13.41 -0.30 -3.81
CA ILE A 15 14.61 -1.09 -3.45
C ILE A 15 15.87 -0.51 -4.12
N GLN A 16 15.80 -0.19 -5.41
CA GLN A 16 16.94 0.37 -6.15
C GLN A 16 17.38 1.75 -5.62
N GLN A 17 16.45 2.48 -5.01
CA GLN A 17 16.68 3.83 -4.48
C GLN A 17 16.93 3.86 -2.97
N ASP A 18 16.99 2.69 -2.32
CA ASP A 18 17.12 2.55 -0.87
C ASP A 18 16.02 3.31 -0.11
N ILE A 19 14.78 3.20 -0.60
CA ILE A 19 13.60 3.85 -0.03
C ILE A 19 12.74 2.80 0.67
N ASP A 20 12.53 2.99 1.97
CA ASP A 20 11.63 2.14 2.75
C ASP A 20 10.20 2.19 2.20
N ALA A 21 9.53 1.05 2.24
CA ALA A 21 8.15 0.93 1.80
C ALA A 21 7.36 -0.07 2.66
N VAL A 22 6.04 0.14 2.72
CA VAL A 22 5.09 -0.75 3.38
C VAL A 22 4.09 -1.28 2.35
N LEU A 23 3.95 -2.60 2.29
CA LEU A 23 2.88 -3.25 1.55
C LEU A 23 1.70 -3.55 2.48
N ALA A 24 0.60 -2.83 2.30
CA ALA A 24 -0.64 -3.09 3.01
C ALA A 24 -1.53 -4.03 2.17
N THR A 25 -2.07 -5.07 2.81
CA THR A 25 -2.89 -6.10 2.15
C THR A 25 -4.16 -6.37 2.95
N VAL A 26 -5.31 -6.42 2.26
CA VAL A 26 -6.56 -6.88 2.85
C VAL A 26 -6.50 -8.39 3.02
N VAL A 27 -6.35 -8.86 4.26
CA VAL A 27 -6.31 -10.29 4.56
C VAL A 27 -7.69 -10.92 4.75
N ARG A 28 -8.68 -10.13 5.18
CA ARG A 28 -10.07 -10.57 5.43
C ARG A 28 -11.01 -9.36 5.43
N THR A 29 -12.26 -9.59 5.04
CA THR A 29 -13.37 -8.64 5.15
C THR A 29 -14.57 -9.30 5.82
N GLU A 30 -15.39 -8.54 6.53
CA GLU A 30 -16.65 -9.00 7.11
C GLU A 30 -17.79 -8.08 6.63
N GLY A 31 -18.93 -8.67 6.23
CA GLY A 31 -20.06 -7.92 5.67
C GLY A 31 -19.77 -7.34 4.28
N SER A 32 -20.46 -6.26 3.93
CA SER A 32 -20.31 -5.58 2.64
C SER A 32 -19.04 -4.73 2.63
N ALA A 33 -18.04 -5.16 1.88
CA ALA A 33 -16.79 -4.43 1.68
C ALA A 33 -16.59 -4.08 0.20
N TYR A 34 -16.06 -2.87 -0.07
CA TYR A 34 -15.85 -2.38 -1.44
C TYR A 34 -14.74 -3.16 -2.18
N ARG A 35 -13.75 -3.66 -1.45
CA ARG A 35 -12.66 -4.50 -1.98
C ARG A 35 -12.63 -5.83 -1.23
N GLN A 36 -12.37 -6.89 -1.98
CA GLN A 36 -12.23 -8.23 -1.44
C GLN A 36 -10.83 -8.46 -0.86
N SER A 37 -10.68 -9.56 -0.11
CA SER A 37 -9.38 -10.08 0.30
C SER A 37 -8.41 -10.16 -0.88
N GLY A 38 -7.16 -9.77 -0.65
CA GLY A 38 -6.11 -9.69 -1.68
C GLY A 38 -5.97 -8.32 -2.32
N ALA A 39 -6.82 -7.33 -2.01
CA ALA A 39 -6.54 -5.95 -2.38
C ALA A 39 -5.27 -5.45 -1.68
N MET A 40 -4.39 -4.83 -2.46
CA MET A 40 -3.05 -4.41 -2.01
C MET A 40 -2.80 -2.94 -2.31
N MET A 41 -1.99 -2.31 -1.46
CA MET A 41 -1.46 -0.97 -1.66
C MET A 41 0.00 -0.92 -1.17
N LEU A 42 0.92 -0.50 -2.04
CA LEU A 42 2.30 -0.22 -1.67
C LEU A 42 2.47 1.28 -1.39
N ILE A 43 3.14 1.61 -0.30
CA ILE A 43 3.35 3.00 0.15
C ILE A 43 4.83 3.18 0.46
N CYS A 44 5.50 4.06 -0.28
CA CYS A 44 6.92 4.39 -0.11
C CYS A 44 7.08 5.56 0.87
N ALA A 45 8.19 5.59 1.61
CA ALA A 45 8.49 6.62 2.60
C ALA A 45 8.67 8.03 1.98
N ASP A 46 8.95 8.09 0.68
CA ASP A 46 9.04 9.32 -0.12
C ASP A 46 7.68 9.88 -0.59
N GLY A 47 6.57 9.20 -0.24
CA GLY A 47 5.21 9.62 -0.54
C GLY A 47 4.61 9.04 -1.82
N ARG A 48 5.36 8.25 -2.61
CA ARG A 48 4.76 7.49 -3.71
C ARG A 48 3.89 6.36 -3.17
N SER A 49 2.83 6.02 -3.91
CA SER A 49 2.01 4.85 -3.61
C SER A 49 1.32 4.31 -4.86
N VAL A 50 0.97 3.02 -4.82
CA VAL A 50 0.22 2.35 -5.90
C VAL A 50 -0.69 1.28 -5.33
N GLY A 51 -1.82 1.06 -5.98
CA GLY A 51 -2.88 0.18 -5.50
C GLY A 51 -3.84 0.89 -4.54
N MET A 52 -4.84 0.15 -4.07
CA MET A 52 -5.88 0.66 -3.18
C MET A 52 -6.45 -0.49 -2.35
N ILE A 53 -6.95 -0.16 -1.16
CA ILE A 53 -7.46 -1.14 -0.18
C ILE A 53 -8.96 -1.03 0.02
N SER A 54 -9.52 0.18 -0.05
CA SER A 54 -10.94 0.42 0.19
C SER A 54 -11.61 1.26 -0.89
N GLY A 55 -10.84 2.06 -1.63
CA GLY A 55 -11.35 2.99 -2.64
C GLY A 55 -11.85 4.32 -2.07
N GLY A 56 -11.38 4.76 -0.89
CA GLY A 56 -11.87 6.00 -0.31
C GLY A 56 -11.17 6.47 0.98
N CYS A 57 -11.97 6.61 2.05
CA CYS A 57 -11.57 7.33 3.26
C CYS A 57 -10.56 6.59 4.15
N LEU A 58 -10.30 5.30 3.90
CA LEU A 58 -9.39 4.50 4.73
C LEU A 58 -7.92 4.74 4.33
N GLU A 59 -7.66 5.01 3.06
CA GLU A 59 -6.32 5.17 2.49
C GLU A 59 -5.47 6.21 3.23
N PRO A 60 -5.97 7.43 3.56
CA PRO A 60 -5.19 8.40 4.33
C PRO A 60 -4.74 7.90 5.71
N HIS A 61 -5.54 7.07 6.38
CA HIS A 61 -5.20 6.48 7.67
C HIS A 61 -4.11 5.41 7.52
N ILE A 62 -4.20 4.59 6.48
CA ILE A 62 -3.19 3.57 6.17
C ILE A 62 -1.86 4.24 5.81
N ILE A 63 -1.88 5.29 4.98
CA ILE A 63 -0.67 6.05 4.60
C ILE A 63 0.00 6.64 5.84
N LYS A 64 -0.76 7.26 6.76
CA LYS A 64 -0.20 7.78 8.02
C LYS A 64 0.48 6.68 8.84
N ARG A 65 -0.12 5.51 8.93
CA ARG A 65 0.46 4.37 9.64
C ARG A 65 1.71 3.83 8.95
N ALA A 66 1.70 3.75 7.63
CA ALA A 66 2.87 3.35 6.84
C ALA A 66 4.05 4.30 7.07
N PHE A 67 3.84 5.62 7.03
CA PHE A 67 4.89 6.59 7.33
C PHE A 67 5.42 6.50 8.76
N TRP A 68 4.57 6.17 9.73
CA TRP A 68 5.04 5.95 11.09
C TRP A 68 5.96 4.72 11.15
N LEU A 69 5.57 3.62 10.48
CA LEU A 69 6.35 2.38 10.40
C LEU A 69 7.69 2.55 9.68
N THR A 70 7.77 3.38 8.63
CA THR A 70 9.03 3.60 7.90
C THR A 70 9.97 4.59 8.59
N ARG A 71 9.48 5.47 9.48
CA ARG A 71 10.31 6.51 10.11
C ARG A 71 10.70 6.21 11.56
N ASN A 72 9.93 5.40 12.27
CA ASN A 72 10.14 5.11 13.70
C ASN A 72 10.01 3.61 14.03
N GLY A 73 9.96 2.74 13.01
CA GLY A 73 9.82 1.29 13.15
C GLY A 73 11.15 0.62 13.45
#